data_AF-A0A840QJ10-F1
#
_entry.id   AF-A0A840QJ10-F1
#
_cell.length_a   1.000
_cell.length_b   1.000
_cell.length_c   1.000
_cell.angle_alpha   90.00
_cell.angle_beta   90.00
_cell.angle_gamma   90.00
#
_symmetry.space_group_name_H-M   'P 1'
#
loop_
_entity.id
_entity.type
_entity.pdbx_description
1 polymer ?
#
loop_
_entity_poly.entity_id
_entity_poly.type
_entity_poly.pdbx_seq_one_letter_code
_entity_poly.pdbx_strand_id
1 'polypeptide(L)'
;MRLDLDLSRPPVLRLRAGDTEWHHALTKRHAEIFALLHSADPDGLSAKALSLALFGDAEHLVTVRAEVSRLRRLHGALVDTQPYRLADVVELTVHPAPGRPSEA
;
A
#
# COMPACT_ATOMS: atom_id res chain seq x y z
N MET A 1 -12.05 5.83 -8.47
CA MET A 1 -10.76 6.56 -8.41
C MET A 1 -9.65 5.56 -8.67
N ARG A 2 -8.76 5.81 -9.62
CA ARG A 2 -7.75 4.80 -10.00
C ARG A 2 -6.41 5.12 -9.35
N LEU A 3 -5.82 4.12 -8.70
CA LEU A 3 -4.46 4.18 -8.19
C LEU A 3 -3.59 3.19 -8.95
N ASP A 4 -2.41 3.62 -9.36
CA ASP A 4 -1.38 2.75 -9.90
C ASP A 4 -0.17 2.78 -8.96
N LEU A 5 0.16 1.63 -8.38
CA LEU A 5 1.35 1.44 -7.56
C LEU A 5 2.44 0.80 -8.40
N ASP A 6 3.49 1.56 -8.69
CA ASP A 6 4.70 1.08 -9.32
C ASP A 6 5.72 0.68 -8.25
N LEU A 7 6.04 -0.61 -8.18
CA LEU A 7 6.99 -1.18 -7.22
C LEU A 7 8.46 -1.05 -7.65
N SER A 8 8.77 -0.27 -8.69
CA SER A 8 10.14 0.10 -9.06
C SER A 8 10.90 0.77 -7.90
N ARG A 9 12.19 1.07 -8.11
CA ARG A 9 13.02 1.69 -7.08
C ARG A 9 13.45 3.09 -7.53
N PRO A 10 12.98 4.17 -6.87
CA PRO A 10 12.04 4.19 -5.73
C PRO A 10 10.57 3.88 -6.15
N PRO A 11 9.74 3.32 -5.26
CA PRO A 11 8.34 3.05 -5.58
C PRO A 11 7.55 4.34 -5.80
N VAL A 12 6.56 4.31 -6.69
CA VAL A 12 5.76 5.49 -7.04
C VAL A 12 4.27 5.14 -7.00
N LEU A 13 3.47 5.99 -6.34
CA LEU A 13 2.02 5.93 -6.37
C LEU A 13 1.48 6.99 -7.31
N ARG A 14 0.63 6.61 -8.26
CA ARG A 14 -0.05 7.53 -9.17
C ARG A 14 -1.55 7.49 -8.89
N LEU A 15 -2.17 8.65 -8.73
CA LEU A 15 -3.61 8.78 -8.59
C LEU A 15 -4.20 9.42 -9.84
N ARG A 16 -5.31 8.86 -10.32
CA ARG A 16 -6.18 9.50 -11.31
C ARG A 16 -7.60 9.63 -10.77
N ALA A 17 -8.06 10.86 -10.63
CA ALA A 17 -9.40 11.22 -10.16
C ALA A 17 -9.96 12.39 -10.99
N GLY A 18 -10.91 12.09 -11.88
CA GLY A 18 -11.44 13.09 -12.84
C GLY A 18 -10.32 13.68 -13.69
N ASP A 19 -10.23 15.01 -13.75
CA ASP A 19 -9.18 15.74 -14.46
C ASP A 19 -7.87 15.90 -13.65
N THR A 20 -7.82 15.33 -12.44
CA THR A 20 -6.64 15.41 -11.58
C THR A 20 -5.80 14.13 -11.69
N GLU A 21 -4.54 14.30 -12.09
CA GLU A 21 -3.51 13.28 -12.00
C GLU A 21 -2.37 13.78 -11.10
N TRP A 22 -1.99 13.00 -10.10
CA TRP A 22 -0.79 13.26 -9.32
C TRP A 22 0.04 11.99 -9.11
N HIS A 23 1.33 12.17 -8.89
CA HIS A 23 2.23 11.10 -8.49
C HIS A 23 3.01 11.48 -7.22
N HIS A 24 3.32 10.49 -6.40
CA HIS A 24 4.16 10.65 -5.22
C HIS A 24 5.12 9.48 -5.06
N ALA A 25 6.38 9.78 -4.76
CA ALA A 25 7.34 8.75 -4.35
C ALA A 25 6.91 8.17 -3.00
N LEU A 26 6.96 6.86 -2.88
CA LEU A 26 6.68 6.13 -1.66
C LEU A 26 7.96 5.61 -1.02
N THR A 27 7.91 5.47 0.30
CA THR A 27 8.86 4.58 0.99
C THR A 27 8.56 3.14 0.59
N LYS A 28 9.58 2.28 0.66
CA LYS A 28 9.41 0.83 0.45
C LYS A 28 8.30 0.26 1.34
N ARG A 29 8.23 0.69 2.61
CA ARG A 29 7.26 0.18 3.58
C ARG A 29 5.82 0.58 3.23
N HIS A 30 5.59 1.82 2.78
CA HIS A 30 4.25 2.24 2.34
C HIS A 30 3.81 1.48 1.09
N ALA A 31 4.72 1.26 0.14
CA ALA A 31 4.43 0.47 -1.06
C ALA A 31 4.04 -0.98 -0.71
N GLU A 32 4.78 -1.62 0.20
CA GLU A 32 4.45 -2.96 0.71
C GLU A 32 3.07 -3.00 1.40
N ILE A 33 2.74 -2.00 2.21
CA ILE A 33 1.41 -1.91 2.84
C ILE A 33 0.31 -1.84 1.79
N PHE A 34 0.42 -0.96 0.79
CA PHE A 34 -0.58 -0.88 -0.28
C PHE A 34 -0.73 -2.21 -1.04
N ALA A 35 0.38 -2.87 -1.37
CA ALA A 35 0.35 -4.16 -2.06
C ALA A 35 -0.33 -5.26 -1.22
N LEU A 36 -0.08 -5.30 0.10
CA LEU A 36 -0.74 -6.24 1.02
C LEU A 36 -2.22 -5.94 1.20
N LEU A 37 -2.61 -4.67 1.26
CA LEU A 37 -4.03 -4.30 1.35
C LEU A 37 -4.78 -4.65 0.06
N HIS A 38 -4.14 -4.48 -1.11
CA HIS A 38 -4.70 -4.90 -2.39
C HIS A 38 -4.94 -6.40 -2.47
N SER A 39 -4.00 -7.22 -1.99
CA SER A 39 -4.13 -8.68 -2.05
C SER A 39 -5.13 -9.25 -1.04
N ALA A 40 -5.52 -8.47 -0.03
CA ALA A 40 -6.50 -8.84 0.99
C ALA A 40 -7.87 -8.20 0.77
N ASP A 41 -8.07 -7.47 -0.34
CA ASP A 41 -9.35 -6.86 -0.68
C ASP A 41 -10.41 -7.94 -1.00
N PRO A 42 -11.66 -7.79 -0.55
CA PRO A 42 -12.23 -6.67 0.22
C PRO A 42 -12.14 -6.81 1.75
N ASP A 43 -11.71 -7.97 2.26
CA ASP A 43 -11.76 -8.30 3.69
C ASP A 43 -10.82 -7.42 4.54
N GLY A 44 -9.73 -6.96 3.94
CA GLY A 44 -8.71 -6.15 4.58
C GLY A 44 -7.83 -6.93 5.57
N LEU A 45 -6.94 -6.22 6.27
CA LEU A 45 -5.97 -6.80 7.19
C LEU A 45 -6.03 -6.16 8.56
N SER A 46 -5.88 -6.99 9.59
CA SER A 46 -5.63 -6.50 10.96
C SER A 46 -4.19 -6.00 11.10
N ALA A 47 -3.92 -5.20 12.14
CA ALA A 47 -2.55 -4.80 12.48
C ALA A 47 -1.64 -6.03 12.71
N LYS A 48 -2.19 -7.11 13.26
CA LYS A 48 -1.47 -8.37 13.49
C LYS A 48 -1.11 -9.06 12.17
N ALA A 49 -2.05 -9.13 11.23
CA ALA A 49 -1.81 -9.74 9.92
C ALA A 49 -0.79 -8.94 9.11
N LEU A 50 -0.88 -7.60 9.13
CA LEU A 50 0.15 -6.74 8.52
C LEU A 50 1.51 -6.92 9.18
N SER A 51 1.57 -7.03 10.52
CA SER A 51 2.84 -7.26 11.23
C SER A 51 3.49 -8.54 10.73
N LEU A 52 2.71 -9.62 10.68
CA LEU A 52 3.19 -10.92 10.23
C LEU A 52 3.71 -10.88 8.79
N ALA A 53 2.97 -10.21 7.89
CA ALA A 53 3.35 -10.10 6.48
C ALA A 53 4.58 -9.20 6.24
N LEU A 54 4.74 -8.13 7.03
CA LEU A 54 5.79 -7.11 6.83
C LEU A 54 7.10 -7.43 7.56
N PHE A 55 7.02 -8.12 8.70
CA PHE A 55 8.14 -8.35 9.61
C PHE A 55 8.39 -9.85 9.90
N GLY A 56 7.42 -10.72 9.65
CA GLY A 56 7.53 -12.15 9.94
C GLY A 56 6.99 -12.57 11.31
N ASP A 57 6.53 -11.63 12.14
CA ASP A 57 5.93 -11.89 13.45
C ASP A 57 4.81 -10.89 13.81
N ALA A 58 4.13 -11.13 14.93
CA ALA A 58 3.02 -10.32 15.42
C ALA A 58 3.41 -9.22 16.43
N GLU A 59 4.70 -8.94 16.63
CA GLU A 59 5.19 -8.07 17.70
C GLU A 59 5.24 -6.59 17.30
N HIS A 60 5.15 -6.28 16.01
CA HIS A 60 5.31 -4.93 15.47
C HIS A 60 4.00 -4.13 15.33
N LEU A 61 2.99 -4.38 16.17
CA LEU A 61 1.67 -3.74 16.07
C LEU A 61 1.71 -2.21 16.13
N VAL A 62 2.55 -1.65 17.02
CA VAL A 62 2.69 -0.19 17.17
C VAL A 62 3.32 0.42 15.92
N THR A 63 4.36 -0.23 15.39
CA THR A 63 5.01 0.18 14.14
C THR A 63 4.02 0.14 12.98
N VAL A 64 3.28 -0.96 12.81
CA VAL A 64 2.24 -1.09 11.76
C VAL A 64 1.21 0.03 11.87
N ARG A 65 0.66 0.26 13.07
CA ARG A 65 -0.32 1.33 13.31
C ARG A 65 0.26 2.71 12.96
N ALA A 66 1.53 2.94 13.29
CA ALA A 66 2.21 4.19 12.98
C ALA A 66 2.43 4.37 11.47
N GLU A 67 2.84 3.31 10.75
CA GLU A 67 2.97 3.33 9.28
C GLU A 67 1.63 3.62 8.60
N VAL A 68 0.56 2.91 8.97
CA VAL A 68 -0.78 3.13 8.40
C VAL A 68 -1.29 4.55 8.71
N SER A 69 -1.06 5.04 9.93
CA SER A 69 -1.40 6.41 10.31
C SER A 69 -0.66 7.45 9.46
N ARG A 70 0.64 7.25 9.23
CA ARG A 70 1.46 8.12 8.36
C ARG A 70 0.99 8.06 6.91
N LEU A 71 0.70 6.87 6.38
CA LEU A 71 0.16 6.67 5.04
C LEU A 71 -1.16 7.45 4.85
N ARG A 72 -2.09 7.34 5.81
CA ARG A 72 -3.37 8.09 5.78
C ARG A 72 -3.18 9.61 5.86
N ARG A 73 -2.19 10.08 6.63
CA ARG A 73 -1.88 11.52 6.68
C ARG A 73 -1.31 12.05 5.37
N LEU A 74 -0.48 11.26 4.69
CA LEU A 74 0.19 11.67 3.46
C LEU A 74 -0.70 11.54 2.23
N HIS A 75 -1.49 10.48 2.15
CA HIS A 75 -2.27 10.15 0.96
C HIS A 75 -3.78 10.32 1.15
N GLY A 76 -4.22 10.79 2.32
CA GLY A 76 -5.63 11.00 2.64
C GLY A 76 -6.36 9.69 2.95
N ALA A 77 -7.67 9.68 2.70
CA ALA A 77 -8.56 8.56 3.02
C ALA A 77 -8.48 7.38 2.02
N LEU A 78 -7.31 7.11 1.42
CA LEU A 78 -7.12 5.95 0.52
C LEU A 78 -7.17 4.61 1.26
N VAL A 79 -6.89 4.64 2.57
CA VAL A 79 -6.89 3.46 3.44
C VAL A 79 -7.88 3.71 4.58
N ASP A 80 -8.84 2.81 4.68
CA ASP A 80 -9.85 2.79 5.73
C ASP A 80 -9.31 2.19 7.05
N THR A 81 -10.04 2.44 8.13
CA THR A 81 -9.69 1.97 9.47
C THR A 81 -10.30 0.61 9.78
N GLN A 82 -9.49 -0.24 10.44
CA GLN A 82 -9.76 -1.57 11.02
C GLN A 82 -11.08 -2.29 10.61
N PRO A 83 -11.00 -3.39 9.84
CA PRO A 83 -9.80 -3.92 9.19
C PRO A 83 -9.21 -2.89 8.22
N TYR A 84 -7.88 -2.80 8.15
CA TYR A 84 -7.22 -1.91 7.20
C TYR A 84 -7.52 -2.42 5.80
N ARG A 85 -8.13 -1.58 4.96
CA ARG A 85 -8.49 -1.90 3.59
C ARG A 85 -8.32 -0.67 2.73
N LEU A 86 -8.31 -0.86 1.41
CA LEU A 86 -8.45 0.26 0.49
C LEU A 86 -9.86 0.83 0.62
N ALA A 87 -10.01 2.15 0.47
CA ALA A 87 -11.35 2.75 0.48
C ALA A 87 -12.17 2.24 -0.71
N ASP A 88 -13.46 1.99 -0.54
CA ASP A 88 -14.33 1.36 -1.57
C ASP A 88 -14.33 2.08 -2.93
N VAL A 89 -13.99 3.37 -2.93
CA VAL A 89 -13.90 4.20 -4.15
C VAL A 89 -12.57 4.05 -4.91
N VAL A 90 -11.62 3.31 -4.36
CA VAL A 90 -10.26 3.08 -4.88
C VAL A 90 -10.22 1.78 -5.68
N GLU A 91 -9.82 1.90 -6.94
CA GLU A 91 -9.37 0.79 -7.76
C GLU A 91 -7.84 0.84 -7.84
N LEU A 92 -7.14 -0.03 -7.10
CA LEU A 92 -5.67 -0.10 -7.10
C LEU A 92 -5.18 -1.15 -8.09
N THR A 93 -4.24 -0.78 -8.97
CA THR A 93 -3.47 -1.69 -9.81
C THR A 93 -2.01 -1.68 -9.35
N VAL A 94 -1.42 -2.87 -9.16
CA VAL A 94 -0.02 -3.00 -8.74
C VAL A 94 0.83 -3.43 -9.92
N HIS A 95 1.80 -2.60 -10.28
CA HIS A 95 2.80 -2.89 -11.30
C HIS A 95 4.07 -3.40 -10.61
N PRO A 96 4.47 -4.67 -10.82
CA PRO A 96 5.70 -5.17 -10.25
C PRO A 96 6.88 -4.39 -10.79
N ALA A 97 7.94 -4.25 -9.97
CA ALA A 97 9.21 -3.74 -10.48
C ALA A 97 9.59 -4.56 -11.72
N PRO A 98 10.10 -3.93 -12.80
CA PRO A 98 10.66 -4.70 -13.90
C PRO A 98 11.67 -5.66 -13.28
N GLY A 99 11.37 -6.96 -13.38
CA GLY A 99 12.19 -8.00 -12.78
C GLY A 99 13.60 -7.77 -13.27
N ARG A 100 14.58 -7.74 -12.36
CA ARG A 100 15.95 -8.06 -12.79
C ARG A 100 15.81 -9.39 -13.53
N PRO A 101 16.20 -9.50 -14.80
CA PRO A 101 16.25 -10.81 -15.43
C PRO A 101 17.03 -11.70 -14.48
N SER A 102 16.39 -12.80 -14.05
CA SER A 102 17.03 -13.81 -13.25
C SER A 102 18.25 -14.26 -14.04
N GLU A 103 19.45 -13.83 -13.64
CA GLU A 103 20.69 -14.42 -14.15
C GLU A 103 20.64 -15.89 -13.73
N ALA A 104 20.46 -16.73 -14.75
CA ALA A 104 20.47 -18.18 -14.68
C ALA A 104 21.91 -18.70 -14.49
#